data_AF-A0A8T0U9Y1-F1
#
_entry.id   AF-A0A8T0U9Y1-F1
#
_cell.length_a   1.000
_cell.length_b   1.000
_cell.length_c   1.000
_cell.angle_alpha   90.00
_cell.angle_beta   90.00
_cell.angle_gamma   90.00
#
_symmetry.space_group_name_H-M   'P 1'
#
loop_
_entity.id
_entity.type
_entity.pdbx_description
1 polymer ?
#
loop_
_entity_poly.entity_id
_entity_poly.type
_entity_poly.pdbx_seq_one_letter_code
_entity_poly.pdbx_strand_id
1 'polypeptide(L)' 'MATAKDGTVSVEKYIFDQEIVRKELGLMICLHEYPLSMVDHTGFRKFCSSMQPLFKVPSRNTIRGDIMDMHVIQRKR' A
#
# COMPACT_ATOMS: atom_id res chain seq x y z
N MET A 1 -22.37 -26.73 -26.60
CA MET A 1 -21.70 -25.44 -26.36
C MET A 1 -21.63 -25.23 -24.87
N ALA A 2 -20.43 -25.19 -24.30
CA ALA A 2 -20.23 -25.03 -22.86
C ALA A 2 -20.42 -23.56 -22.46
N THR A 3 -21.10 -23.36 -21.34
CA THR A 3 -21.58 -22.09 -20.80
C THR A 3 -20.45 -21.28 -20.16
N ALA A 4 -20.43 -19.97 -20.42
CA ALA A 4 -19.61 -19.01 -19.67
C ALA A 4 -20.20 -18.89 -18.25
N LYS A 5 -19.46 -19.33 -17.23
CA LYS A 5 -19.74 -18.99 -15.84
C LYS A 5 -19.19 -17.60 -15.58
N ASP A 6 -20.09 -16.62 -15.60
CA ASP A 6 -19.85 -15.29 -15.07
C ASP A 6 -19.38 -15.43 -13.62
N GLY A 7 -18.18 -14.94 -13.34
CA GLY A 7 -17.47 -15.16 -12.09
C GLY A 7 -18.12 -14.40 -10.94
N THR A 8 -19.18 -14.96 -10.36
CA THR A 8 -19.77 -14.43 -9.13
C THR A 8 -18.77 -14.64 -7.98
N VAL A 9 -18.01 -13.60 -7.67
CA VAL A 9 -17.21 -13.52 -6.45
C VAL A 9 -18.16 -13.10 -5.33
N SER A 10 -18.30 -13.95 -4.32
CA SER A 10 -18.95 -13.60 -3.06
C SER A 10 -18.16 -12.47 -2.40
N VAL A 11 -18.70 -11.25 -2.45
CA VAL A 11 -18.10 -10.07 -1.82
C VAL A 11 -18.35 -10.15 -0.33
N GLU A 12 -17.39 -10.70 0.41
CA GLU A 12 -17.27 -10.39 1.84
C GLU A 12 -17.08 -8.87 1.99
N LYS A 13 -17.62 -8.30 3.06
CA LYS A 13 -17.59 -6.85 3.32
C LYS A 13 -16.16 -6.42 3.66
N TYR A 14 -15.32 -6.18 2.65
CA TYR A 14 -13.97 -5.65 2.82
C TYR A 14 -14.03 -4.16 3.17
N ILE A 15 -13.53 -3.82 4.37
CA ILE A 15 -13.33 -2.43 4.78
C ILE A 15 -11.87 -2.10 4.49
N PHE A 16 -11.67 -1.17 3.57
CA PHE A 16 -10.33 -0.68 3.27
C PHE A 16 -9.78 0.15 4.44
N ASP A 17 -8.63 -0.27 4.96
CA ASP A 17 -7.87 0.47 5.96
C ASP A 17 -6.57 1.01 5.35
N GLN A 18 -6.52 2.33 5.20
CA GLN A 18 -5.38 3.02 4.62
C GLN A 18 -4.12 2.91 5.50
N GLU A 19 -4.26 2.83 6.83
CA GLU A 19 -3.12 2.76 7.74
C GLU A 19 -2.35 1.44 7.59
N ILE A 20 -3.07 0.34 7.38
CA ILE A 20 -2.46 -0.98 7.17
C ILE A 20 -1.62 -0.95 5.90
N VAL A 21 -2.19 -0.51 4.77
CA VAL A 21 -1.47 -0.44 3.48
C VAL A 21 -0.29 0.53 3.55
N ARG A 22 -0.42 1.62 4.30
CA ARG A 22 0.68 2.58 4.50
C ARG A 22 1.85 1.97 5.30
N LYS A 23 1.56 1.17 6.33
CA LYS A 23 2.59 0.44 7.08
C LYS A 23 3.30 -0.59 6.21
N GLU A 24 2.55 -1.38 5.45
CA GLU A 24 3.12 -2.36 4.49
C GLU A 24 4.01 -1.67 3.44
N LEU A 25 3.59 -0.51 2.92
CA LEU A 25 4.41 0.29 2.00
C LEU A 25 5.75 0.71 2.63
N GLY A 26 5.73 1.17 3.89
CA GLY A 26 6.95 1.56 4.59
C GLY A 26 7.87 0.36 4.88
N LEU A 27 7.30 -0.80 5.23
CA LEU A 27 8.05 -2.04 5.40
C LEU A 27 8.71 -2.49 4.09
N MET A 28 7.97 -2.45 2.98
CA MET A 28 8.49 -2.78 1.65
C MET A 28 9.66 -1.87 1.26
N ILE A 29 9.54 -0.56 1.51
CA ILE A 29 10.62 0.41 1.24
C ILE A 29 11.87 0.08 2.06
N CYS A 30 11.72 -0.20 3.36
CA CYS A 30 12.84 -0.58 4.22
C CYS A 30 13.47 -1.92 3.82
N LEU A 31 12.64 -2.92 3.52
CA LEU A 31 13.09 -4.28 3.20
C LEU A 31 13.87 -4.34 1.89
N HIS A 32 13.45 -3.58 0.88
CA HIS A 32 14.07 -3.57 -0.45
C HIS A 32 14.97 -2.36 -0.69
N GLU A 33 15.26 -1.58 0.36
CA GLU A 33 16.09 -0.37 0.32
C GLU A 33 15.69 0.60 -0.81
N TYR A 34 14.38 0.72 -1.05
CA TYR A 34 13.89 1.58 -2.12
C TYR A 34 14.13 3.06 -1.79
N PRO A 35 14.47 3.90 -2.79
CA PRO A 35 14.53 5.32 -2.57
C PRO A 35 13.14 5.85 -2.22
N LEU A 36 13.06 6.73 -1.22
CA LEU A 36 11.79 7.33 -0.79
C LEU A 36 11.06 8.05 -1.94
N SER A 37 11.78 8.52 -2.95
CA SER A 37 11.21 9.15 -4.16
C SER A 37 10.31 8.23 -4.98
N MET A 38 10.40 6.92 -4.81
CA MET A 38 9.56 5.94 -5.51
C MET A 38 8.07 6.25 -5.34
N VAL A 39 7.63 6.70 -4.16
CA VAL A 39 6.21 7.02 -3.89
C VAL A 39 5.69 8.21 -4.70
N ASP A 40 6.58 9.07 -5.20
CA ASP A 40 6.23 10.22 -6.03
C ASP A 40 6.25 9.90 -7.53
N HIS A 41 6.77 8.75 -7.94
CA HIS A 41 6.81 8.36 -9.34
C HIS A 41 5.39 8.20 -9.90
N THR A 42 5.12 8.82 -11.05
CA THR A 42 3.79 8.76 -11.70
C THR A 42 3.36 7.32 -12.01
N GLY A 43 4.30 6.46 -12.41
CA GLY A 43 4.03 5.04 -12.66
C GLY A 43 3.55 4.31 -11.42
N PHE A 44 4.21 4.54 -10.28
CA PHE A 44 3.82 3.95 -8.99
C PHE A 44 2.44 4.44 -8.54
N ARG A 45 2.18 5.75 -8.63
CA ARG A 45 0.87 6.32 -8.29
C ARG A 45 -0.26 5.74 -9.14
N LYS A 46 -0.06 5.63 -10.46
CA LYS A 46 -1.03 5.02 -11.37
C LYS A 46 -1.27 3.53 -11.04
N PHE A 47 -0.20 2.79 -10.76
CA PHE A 47 -0.28 1.39 -10.35
C PHE A 47 -1.13 1.23 -9.08
N CYS A 48 -0.82 1.99 -8.02
CA CYS A 48 -1.58 1.99 -6.78
C CYS A 48 -3.06 2.36 -6.98
N SER A 49 -3.35 3.43 -7.74
CA SER A 49 -4.74 3.85 -8.02
C SER A 49 -5.53 2.81 -8.81
N SER A 50 -4.85 2.04 -9.68
CA SER A 50 -5.51 0.97 -10.44
C SER A 50 -5.86 -0.24 -9.58
N MET A 51 -5.06 -0.52 -8.53
CA MET A 51 -5.31 -1.64 -7.60
C MET A 51 -6.34 -1.30 -6.53
N GLN A 52 -6.22 -0.11 -5.94
CA GLN A 52 -7.09 0.33 -4.85
C GLN A 52 -7.34 1.84 -4.98
N PRO A 53 -8.47 2.25 -5.59
CA PRO A 53 -8.79 3.65 -5.82
C PRO A 53 -8.88 4.50 -4.54
N LEU A 54 -9.22 3.88 -3.40
CA LEU A 54 -9.30 4.56 -2.11
C LEU A 54 -7.93 4.80 -1.47
N PHE A 55 -6.87 4.15 -1.96
CA PHE A 55 -5.53 4.31 -1.41
C PHE A 55 -4.91 5.63 -1.84
N LYS A 56 -4.75 6.53 -0.87
CA LYS A 56 -4.03 7.79 -1.05
C LYS A 56 -2.55 7.55 -0.82
N VAL A 57 -1.78 7.50 -1.91
CA VAL A 57 -0.33 7.35 -1.86
C VAL A 57 0.29 8.48 -1.02
N PRO A 58 1.00 8.16 0.08
CA PRO A 58 1.58 9.16 0.97
C PRO A 58 2.70 9.94 0.28
N SER A 59 3.01 11.12 0.80
CA SER A 59 4.19 11.88 0.35
C SER A 59 5.48 11.25 0.86
N ARG A 60 6.62 11.59 0.23
CA ARG A 60 7.97 11.29 0.74
C ARG A 60 8.16 11.63 2.22
N ASN A 61 7.64 12.79 2.66
CA ASN A 61 7.81 13.24 4.03
C ASN A 61 6.98 12.41 5.01
N THR A 62 5.76 12.04 4.60
CA THR A 62 4.86 11.19 5.38
C THR A 62 5.44 9.79 5.55
N ILE A 63 5.87 9.15 4.45
CA ILE A 63 6.42 7.79 4.51
C ILE A 63 7.74 7.75 5.30
N ARG A 64 8.55 8.81 5.24
CA ARG A 64 9.73 8.97 6.09
C ARG A 64 9.35 9.00 7.57
N GLY A 65 8.32 9.76 7.94
CA GLY A 65 7.80 9.79 9.31
C GLY A 65 7.32 8.41 9.75
N ASP A 66 6.53 7.74 8.92
CA ASP A 66 5.97 6.42 9.20
C ASP A 66 7.07 5.36 9.42
N ILE A 67 8.14 5.39 8.61
CA ILE A 67 9.29 4.50 8.77
C ILE A 67 10.01 4.77 10.11
N MET A 68 10.23 6.03 10.47
CA MET A 68 10.88 6.40 11.73
C MET A 68 10.04 5.96 12.93
N ASP A 69 8.72 6.18 12.89
CA ASP A 69 7.79 5.78 13.94
C ASP A 69 7.74 4.25 14.08
N MET A 70 7.73 3.52 12.97
CA MET A 70 7.83 2.05 12.99
C MET A 70 9.15 1.56 13.59
N HIS A 71 10.27 2.23 13.31
CA HIS A 71 11.57 1.86 13.87
C HIS A 71 11.63 2.09 15.39
N VAL A 72 11.00 3.15 15.90
CA VAL A 72 10.86 3.41 17.34
C VAL A 72 10.01 2.33 18.03
N ILE A 73 8.95 1.85 17.37
CA ILE A 73 8.09 0.79 17.88
C ILE A 73 8.83 -0.56 17.94
N GLN A 74 9.62 -0.89 16.91
CA GLN A 74 10.40 -2.13 16.89
C GLN A 74 11.51 -2.16 17.95
N ARG A 75 12.10 -1.00 18.30
CA ARG A 75 13.15 -0.89 19.34
C ARG A 75 12.63 -0.94 20.78
N LYS A 76 11.31 -0.82 20.98
CA LYS A 76 10.64 -0.88 22.29
C LYS A 76 10.07 -2.26 22.62
N ARG A 77 10.22 -3.24 21.73
CA ARG A 77 9.97 -4.67 22.00
C ARG A 77 11.28 -5.37 22.34
#